data_AF-C5DKB3-F1
#
_entry.id   AF-C5DKB3-F1
#
_cell.length_a   1.000
_cell.length_b   1.000
_cell.length_c   1.000
_cell.angle_alpha   90.00
_cell.angle_beta   90.00
_cell.angle_gamma   90.00
#
_symmetry.space_group_name_H-M   'P 1'
#
loop_
_entity.id
_entity.type
_entity.pdbx_description
1 polymer ?
#
loop_
_entity_poly.entity_id
_entity_poly.type
_entity_poly.pdbx_seq_one_letter_code
_entity_poly.pdbx_strand_id
1 'polypeptide(L)'
;MGTGDLNLLKSWNPHLLKNKKKVWETEQQLLDEQRKFKERQIEIEKERQLDDLTSLNRTGSKLQQKNGMEWMYNDPAATNEQNTDFLLGKKRIDTSILKKNEQPYTQKKDRHFDTSNKGIHSILENKRPAASTDLSRDDPLAAFQKAQEIRRNTARSDRISKVHKPRPNLPESGSRNKQTIPHAVSRQPPQNNRKSRSTYDMDY
;
A
#
# COMPACT_ATOMS: atom_id res chain seq x y z
N MET A 1 13.23 8.76 -55.62
CA MET A 1 13.51 9.80 -54.61
C MET A 1 13.18 9.25 -53.23
N GLY A 2 14.14 8.62 -52.55
CA GLY A 2 13.97 8.14 -51.17
C GLY A 2 14.84 8.98 -50.25
N THR A 3 14.41 10.21 -49.96
CA THR A 3 15.12 11.13 -49.05
C THR A 3 14.44 11.08 -47.69
N GLY A 4 14.86 10.11 -46.87
CA GLY A 4 14.49 10.01 -45.47
C GLY A 4 15.75 9.73 -44.68
N ASP A 5 15.92 10.37 -43.52
CA ASP A 5 17.08 10.18 -42.65
C ASP A 5 17.23 8.68 -42.33
N LEU A 6 18.30 8.06 -42.85
CA LEU A 6 18.62 6.65 -42.67
C LEU A 6 18.70 6.27 -41.18
N ASN A 7 19.04 7.23 -40.32
CA ASN A 7 19.13 6.98 -38.88
C ASN A 7 17.77 6.72 -38.24
N LEU A 8 16.66 7.18 -38.83
CA LEU A 8 15.32 6.87 -38.31
C LEU A 8 14.93 5.40 -38.50
N LEU A 9 15.62 4.68 -39.39
CA LEU A 9 15.46 3.23 -39.55
C LEU A 9 16.31 2.43 -38.55
N LYS A 10 17.19 3.08 -37.78
CA LYS A 10 18.07 2.41 -36.83
C LYS A 10 17.43 2.35 -35.44
N SER A 11 17.44 1.16 -34.84
CA SER A 11 16.81 0.90 -33.54
C SER A 11 17.49 1.60 -32.36
N TRP A 12 18.76 1.97 -32.49
CA TRP A 12 19.52 2.66 -31.44
C TRP A 12 19.34 4.18 -31.45
N ASN A 13 18.69 4.76 -32.46
CA ASN A 13 18.52 6.20 -32.57
C ASN A 13 17.63 6.74 -31.44
N PRO A 14 18.12 7.66 -30.58
CA PRO A 14 17.34 8.19 -29.45
C PRO A 14 16.14 9.03 -29.92
N HIS A 15 16.18 9.58 -31.13
CA HIS A 15 15.09 10.42 -31.66
C HIS A 15 13.88 9.60 -32.11
N LEU A 16 14.01 8.28 -32.27
CA LEU A 16 12.90 7.41 -32.63
C LEU A 16 11.83 7.44 -31.54
N LEU A 17 10.56 7.61 -31.93
CA LEU A 17 9.43 7.69 -30.99
C LEU A 17 9.35 6.52 -30.01
N LYS A 18 9.72 5.31 -30.47
CA LYS A 18 9.79 4.11 -29.63
C LYS A 18 10.80 4.24 -28.49
N ASN A 19 11.94 4.87 -28.75
CA ASN A 19 13.00 5.04 -27.76
C ASN A 19 12.69 6.20 -26.82
N LYS A 20 12.17 7.32 -27.34
CA LYS A 20 11.62 8.40 -26.52
C LYS A 20 10.57 7.90 -25.53
N LYS A 21 9.67 7.02 -25.99
CA LYS A 21 8.66 6.39 -25.14
C LYS A 21 9.28 5.55 -24.02
N LYS A 22 10.30 4.72 -24.33
CA LYS A 22 11.01 3.94 -23.31
C LYS A 22 11.68 4.81 -22.26
N VAL A 23 12.36 5.87 -22.70
CA VAL A 23 13.01 6.85 -21.79
C VAL A 23 11.96 7.49 -20.90
N TRP A 24 10.85 7.96 -21.48
CA TRP A 24 9.75 8.54 -20.72
C TRP A 24 9.14 7.56 -19.70
N GLU A 25 8.95 6.29 -20.07
CA GLU A 25 8.47 5.26 -19.14
C GLU A 25 9.43 5.05 -17.96
N THR A 26 10.74 5.02 -18.22
CA THR A 26 11.75 4.88 -17.16
C THR A 26 11.85 6.13 -16.28
N GLU A 27 11.76 7.32 -16.87
CA GLU A 27 11.74 8.59 -16.14
C GLU A 27 10.49 8.69 -15.25
N GLN A 28 9.33 8.28 -15.77
CA GLN A 28 8.09 8.26 -15.01
C GLN A 28 8.16 7.30 -13.82
N GLN A 29 8.72 6.10 -14.02
CA GLN A 29 8.94 5.14 -12.93
C GLN A 29 9.88 5.71 -11.87
N LEU A 30 10.98 6.36 -12.28
CA LEU A 30 11.91 7.00 -11.37
C LEU A 30 11.27 8.15 -10.58
N LEU A 31 10.41 8.95 -11.22
CA LEU A 31 9.64 10.01 -10.53
C LEU A 31 8.68 9.42 -9.48
N ASP A 32 8.03 8.30 -9.77
CA ASP A 32 7.15 7.63 -8.83
C ASP A 32 7.93 7.03 -7.64
N GLU A 33 9.11 6.46 -7.89
CA GLU A 33 10.02 5.99 -6.84
C GLU A 33 10.52 7.14 -5.96
N GLN A 34 10.92 8.25 -6.56
CA GLN A 34 11.33 9.46 -5.84
C GLN A 34 10.18 10.03 -4.99
N ARG A 35 8.95 10.02 -5.51
CA ARG A 35 7.77 10.44 -4.75
C ARG A 35 7.56 9.57 -3.51
N LYS A 36 7.61 8.24 -3.66
CA LYS A 36 7.50 7.29 -2.55
C LYS A 36 8.64 7.44 -1.53
N PHE A 37 9.85 7.74 -2.02
CA PHE A 37 10.98 8.02 -1.14
C PHE A 37 10.75 9.29 -0.32
N LYS A 38 10.31 10.37 -0.97
CA LYS A 38 10.01 11.65 -0.31
C LYS A 38 8.91 11.50 0.75
N GLU A 39 7.86 10.74 0.45
CA GLU A 39 6.81 10.42 1.41
C GLU A 39 7.37 9.71 2.66
N ARG A 40 8.21 8.69 2.47
CA ARG A 40 8.89 8.02 3.60
C ARG A 40 9.80 8.94 4.40
N GLN A 41 10.53 9.84 3.74
CA GLN A 41 11.37 10.83 4.43
C GLN A 41 10.54 11.77 5.30
N ILE A 42 9.37 12.19 4.81
CA ILE A 42 8.44 13.02 5.58
C ILE A 42 7.91 12.25 6.80
N GLU A 43 7.61 10.96 6.66
CA GLU A 43 7.15 10.13 7.78
C GLU A 43 8.23 9.99 8.86
N ILE A 44 9.47 9.71 8.47
CA ILE A 44 10.61 9.63 9.40
C ILE A 44 10.83 10.95 10.14
N GLU A 45 10.74 12.08 9.43
CA GLU A 45 10.94 13.40 10.05
C GLU A 45 9.81 13.72 11.04
N LYS A 46 8.56 13.33 10.74
CA LYS A 46 7.45 13.45 11.70
C LYS A 46 7.66 12.57 12.93
N GLU A 47 8.07 11.32 12.74
CA GLU A 47 8.38 10.40 13.85
C GLU A 47 9.48 10.99 14.74
N ARG A 48 10.53 11.54 14.13
CA ARG A 48 11.61 12.22 14.85
C ARG A 48 11.12 13.44 15.63
N GLN A 49 10.27 14.28 15.04
CA GLN A 49 9.70 15.43 15.73
C GLN A 49 8.83 15.02 16.93
N LEU A 50 8.07 13.93 16.80
CA LEU A 50 7.27 13.39 17.90
C LEU A 50 8.14 12.79 19.01
N ASP A 51 9.23 12.12 18.65
CA ASP A 51 10.19 11.58 19.61
C ASP A 51 10.91 12.71 20.36
N ASP A 52 11.34 13.77 19.66
CA ASP A 52 11.96 14.95 20.27
C ASP A 52 11.01 15.63 21.29
N LEU A 53 9.73 15.83 20.93
CA LEU A 53 8.72 16.37 21.85
C LEU A 53 8.45 15.45 23.04
N THR A 54 8.42 14.13 22.81
CA THR A 54 8.22 13.13 23.87
C THR A 54 9.42 13.10 24.82
N SER A 55 10.64 13.18 24.28
CA SER A 55 11.90 13.27 25.01
C SER A 55 11.91 14.52 25.90
N LEU A 56 11.57 15.69 25.36
CA LEU A 56 11.46 16.93 26.15
C LEU A 56 10.46 16.80 27.30
N ASN A 57 9.25 16.29 27.03
CA ASN A 57 8.24 16.06 28.07
C ASN A 57 8.71 15.09 29.16
N ARG A 58 9.45 14.04 28.78
CA ARG A 58 10.04 13.06 29.70
C ARG A 58 11.17 13.64 30.53
N THR A 59 11.96 14.57 29.99
CA THR A 59 13.02 15.24 30.79
C THR A 59 12.44 16.20 31.82
N GLY A 60 11.31 16.86 31.52
CA GLY A 60 10.64 17.77 32.45
C GLY A 60 9.69 17.11 33.45
N SER A 61 9.14 15.93 33.11
CA SER A 61 8.19 15.21 33.94
C SER A 61 8.72 13.82 34.25
N LYS A 62 8.80 13.42 35.53
CA LYS A 62 9.14 12.04 35.99
C LYS A 62 8.08 10.99 35.57
N LEU A 63 7.43 11.19 34.42
CA LEU A 63 6.43 10.30 33.88
C LEU A 63 7.12 9.19 33.08
N GLN A 64 6.60 7.99 33.35
CA GLN A 64 7.24 6.71 33.12
C GLN A 64 7.59 6.47 31.66
N GLN A 65 8.61 5.63 31.44
CA GLN A 65 8.87 5.08 30.11
C GLN A 65 7.59 4.46 29.58
N LYS A 66 7.13 4.90 28.41
CA LYS A 66 6.11 4.18 27.65
C LYS A 66 6.74 2.90 27.12
N ASN A 67 6.86 1.91 27.99
CA ASN A 67 7.20 0.56 27.60
C ASN A 67 6.04 0.13 26.69
N GLY A 68 6.31 -0.30 25.46
CA GLY A 68 5.31 -0.60 24.43
C GLY A 68 4.26 -1.65 24.80
N MET A 69 4.21 -2.08 26.06
CA MET A 69 3.17 -2.86 26.72
C MET A 69 2.02 -1.99 27.25
N GLU A 70 2.01 -0.68 26.98
CA GLU A 70 0.91 0.21 27.41
C GLU A 70 -0.45 -0.25 26.85
N TRP A 71 -0.50 -0.77 25.62
CA TRP A 71 -1.72 -1.38 25.05
C TRP A 71 -2.20 -2.63 25.81
N MET A 72 -1.31 -3.32 26.51
CA MET A 72 -1.61 -4.55 27.27
C MET A 72 -1.99 -4.25 28.72
N TYR A 73 -1.46 -3.17 29.30
CA TYR A 73 -1.68 -2.81 30.71
C TYR A 73 -2.62 -1.63 30.94
N ASN A 74 -3.00 -0.86 29.90
CA ASN A 74 -4.08 0.14 29.96
C ASN A 74 -5.43 -0.43 29.51
N ASP A 75 -5.77 -1.67 29.86
CA ASP A 75 -7.15 -2.14 29.72
C ASP A 75 -8.00 -1.55 30.88
N PRO A 76 -8.90 -0.58 30.62
CA PRO A 76 -9.71 0.03 31.68
C PRO A 76 -10.61 -0.99 32.40
N ALA A 77 -10.89 -2.16 31.80
CA ALA A 77 -11.62 -3.23 32.45
C ALA A 77 -10.78 -3.92 33.55
N ALA A 78 -9.47 -4.06 33.34
CA ALA A 78 -8.55 -4.71 34.28
C ALA A 78 -8.07 -3.75 35.39
N THR A 79 -7.90 -2.47 35.08
CA THR A 79 -7.37 -1.47 36.03
C THR A 79 -8.44 -0.87 36.96
N ASN A 80 -9.73 -1.20 36.75
CA ASN A 80 -10.80 -0.72 37.61
C ASN A 80 -10.77 -1.47 38.96
N GLU A 81 -10.40 -0.77 40.03
CA GLU A 81 -10.28 -1.33 41.39
C GLU A 81 -11.53 -2.11 41.82
N GLN A 82 -12.72 -1.64 41.41
CA GLN A 82 -13.97 -2.32 41.70
C GLN A 82 -13.99 -3.73 41.09
N ASN A 83 -13.55 -3.89 39.84
CA ASN A 83 -13.47 -5.20 39.18
C ASN A 83 -12.43 -6.10 39.86
N THR A 84 -11.32 -5.54 40.33
CA THR A 84 -10.30 -6.31 41.05
C THR A 84 -10.83 -6.87 42.38
N ASP A 85 -11.59 -6.09 43.14
CA ASP A 85 -12.20 -6.54 44.40
C ASP A 85 -13.24 -7.65 44.21
N PHE A 86 -13.97 -7.65 43.08
CA PHE A 86 -14.87 -8.73 42.72
C PHE A 86 -14.10 -9.99 42.26
N LEU A 87 -13.03 -9.84 41.49
CA LEU A 87 -12.17 -10.95 41.06
C LEU A 87 -11.40 -11.59 42.22
N LEU A 88 -11.00 -10.80 43.22
CA LEU A 88 -10.36 -11.24 44.47
C LEU A 88 -11.35 -11.72 45.54
N GLY A 89 -12.66 -11.67 45.25
CA GLY A 89 -13.71 -12.16 46.15
C GLY A 89 -13.92 -11.33 47.43
N LYS A 90 -13.35 -10.13 47.51
CA LYS A 90 -13.49 -9.22 48.66
C LYS A 90 -14.89 -8.60 48.74
N LYS A 91 -15.57 -8.42 47.61
CA LYS A 91 -16.93 -7.87 47.53
C LYS A 91 -17.89 -8.91 46.95
N ARG A 92 -19.08 -9.01 47.55
CA ARG A 92 -20.13 -9.93 47.09
C ARG A 92 -20.74 -9.40 45.80
N ILE A 93 -21.02 -10.31 44.87
CA ILE A 93 -21.61 -9.97 43.58
C ILE A 93 -23.10 -9.71 43.78
N ASP A 94 -23.48 -8.43 43.79
CA ASP A 94 -24.88 -8.03 43.89
C ASP A 94 -25.58 -8.07 42.52
N THR A 95 -26.87 -8.39 42.50
CA THR A 95 -27.68 -8.51 41.27
C THR A 95 -27.78 -7.22 40.44
N SER A 96 -27.49 -6.08 41.05
CA SER A 96 -27.38 -4.77 40.39
C SER A 96 -26.14 -4.64 39.49
N ILE A 97 -25.07 -5.39 39.77
CA ILE A 97 -23.81 -5.36 39.02
C ILE A 97 -23.91 -6.25 37.78
N LEU A 98 -24.50 -7.44 37.93
CA LEU A 98 -24.81 -8.33 36.80
C LEU A 98 -25.72 -7.65 35.77
N LYS A 99 -26.77 -6.95 36.22
CA LYS A 99 -27.70 -6.24 35.32
C LYS A 99 -27.08 -5.05 34.59
N LYS A 100 -25.99 -4.47 35.10
CA LYS A 100 -25.32 -3.32 34.46
C LYS A 100 -24.54 -3.70 33.19
N ASN A 101 -24.11 -4.96 33.09
CA ASN A 101 -23.39 -5.51 31.93
C ASN A 101 -24.33 -6.09 30.85
N GLU A 102 -25.64 -6.18 31.10
CA GLU A 102 -26.64 -6.62 30.11
C GLU A 102 -27.14 -5.49 29.21
N GLN A 103 -26.67 -4.26 29.41
CA GLN A 103 -26.88 -3.22 28.39
C GLN A 103 -26.06 -3.62 27.16
N PRO A 104 -26.68 -3.84 25.98
CA PRO A 104 -25.92 -4.08 24.77
C PRO A 104 -24.95 -2.92 24.60
N TYR A 105 -23.71 -3.21 24.22
CA TYR A 105 -22.66 -2.24 23.91
C TYR A 105 -23.20 -1.17 22.94
N THR A 106 -23.83 -0.14 23.48
CA THR A 106 -24.17 1.06 22.76
C THR A 106 -22.92 1.90 22.81
N GLN A 107 -22.25 1.95 21.66
CA GLN A 107 -21.23 2.94 21.35
C GLN A 107 -21.75 4.30 21.83
N LYS A 108 -21.22 4.81 22.94
CA LYS A 108 -21.56 6.15 23.46
C LYS A 108 -21.15 7.17 22.40
N LYS A 109 -22.11 7.58 21.57
CA LYS A 109 -22.04 8.78 20.72
C LYS A 109 -22.51 9.99 21.51
N ASP A 110 -22.01 10.19 22.72
CA ASP A 110 -22.26 11.41 23.49
C ASP A 110 -20.94 12.16 23.66
N ARG A 111 -20.43 12.69 22.55
CA ARG A 111 -19.66 13.94 22.59
C ARG A 111 -20.65 15.06 22.31
N HIS A 112 -21.28 15.57 23.35
CA HIS A 112 -22.02 16.81 23.29
C HIS A 112 -20.99 17.91 22.99
N PHE A 113 -20.97 18.38 21.73
CA PHE A 113 -20.14 19.50 21.30
C PHE A 113 -20.81 20.77 21.81
N ASP A 114 -20.22 21.39 22.83
CA ASP A 114 -20.66 22.68 23.39
C ASP A 114 -20.52 23.77 22.32
N THR A 115 -21.65 24.19 21.74
CA THR A 115 -21.74 25.20 20.68
C THR A 115 -21.72 26.64 21.22
N SER A 116 -21.39 26.85 22.49
CA SER A 116 -21.29 28.21 23.07
C SER A 116 -20.12 29.04 22.52
N ASN A 117 -19.15 28.43 21.84
CA ASN A 117 -18.05 29.13 21.18
C ASN A 117 -18.45 29.62 19.78
N LYS A 118 -19.01 30.83 19.72
CA LYS A 118 -19.36 31.59 18.49
C LYS A 118 -18.18 31.86 17.53
N GLY A 119 -16.97 31.44 17.85
CA GLY A 119 -15.78 31.61 17.01
C GLY A 119 -15.59 30.58 15.90
N ILE A 120 -16.28 29.44 15.94
CA ILE A 120 -16.07 28.34 14.97
C ILE A 120 -17.06 28.42 13.79
N HIS A 121 -18.20 29.12 13.94
CA HIS A 121 -19.23 29.19 12.91
C HIS A 121 -18.80 30.01 11.68
N SER A 122 -17.81 30.91 11.79
CA SER A 122 -17.34 31.74 10.67
C SER A 122 -16.39 31.03 9.70
N ILE A 123 -15.87 29.85 10.06
CA ILE A 123 -14.97 29.07 9.18
C ILE A 123 -15.76 28.14 8.25
N LEU A 124 -17.02 27.84 8.59
CA LEU A 124 -17.91 26.95 7.82
C LEU A 124 -18.66 27.66 6.69
N GLU A 125 -18.70 28.99 6.69
CA GLU A 125 -19.43 29.79 5.70
C GLU A 125 -18.66 29.97 4.37
N ASN A 126 -17.37 29.64 4.32
CA ASN A 126 -16.56 29.81 3.12
C ASN A 126 -16.64 28.60 2.19
N LYS A 127 -17.57 28.70 1.22
CA LYS A 127 -17.59 28.04 -0.09
C LYS A 127 -17.54 26.51 -0.08
N ARG A 128 -18.73 25.89 -0.03
CA ARG A 128 -18.95 24.55 -0.58
C ARG A 128 -18.84 24.63 -2.12
N PRO A 129 -17.83 24.04 -2.80
CA PRO A 129 -17.99 23.67 -4.19
C PRO A 129 -19.06 22.57 -4.29
N ALA A 130 -19.84 22.60 -5.36
CA ALA A 130 -20.95 21.69 -5.60
C ALA A 130 -20.53 20.21 -5.46
N ALA A 131 -21.45 19.44 -4.88
CA ALA A 131 -21.36 18.01 -4.63
C ALA A 131 -20.80 17.20 -5.82
N SER A 132 -19.54 16.77 -5.72
CA SER A 132 -19.00 15.60 -6.44
C SER A 132 -17.67 15.09 -5.86
N THR A 133 -17.35 15.39 -4.61
CA THR A 133 -16.26 14.71 -3.89
C THR A 133 -16.84 13.53 -3.13
N ASP A 134 -16.93 12.43 -3.86
CA ASP A 134 -17.34 11.11 -3.40
C ASP A 134 -16.33 10.57 -2.37
N LEU A 135 -16.43 11.07 -1.13
CA LEU A 135 -15.64 10.66 0.05
C LEU A 135 -15.77 9.17 0.37
N SER A 136 -16.67 8.45 -0.31
CA SER A 136 -16.88 7.01 -0.21
C SER A 136 -15.87 6.18 -1.02
N ARG A 137 -14.99 6.81 -1.81
CA ARG A 137 -13.98 6.09 -2.63
C ARG A 137 -12.79 5.55 -1.84
N ASP A 138 -12.51 6.10 -0.65
CA ASP A 138 -11.33 5.74 0.16
C ASP A 138 -11.67 4.87 1.39
N ASP A 139 -12.91 4.37 1.50
CA ASP A 139 -13.27 3.36 2.52
C ASP A 139 -12.70 1.98 2.10
N PRO A 140 -11.89 1.31 2.94
CA PRO A 140 -11.37 -0.03 2.66
C PRO A 140 -12.47 -1.06 2.33
N LEU A 141 -13.68 -0.90 2.87
CA LEU A 141 -14.80 -1.79 2.58
C LEU A 141 -15.35 -1.57 1.15
N ALA A 142 -15.41 -0.31 0.71
CA ALA A 142 -15.82 0.05 -0.64
C ALA A 142 -14.82 -0.44 -1.69
N ALA A 143 -13.52 -0.42 -1.37
CA ALA A 143 -12.48 -1.02 -2.21
C ALA A 143 -12.69 -2.53 -2.41
N PHE A 144 -13.04 -3.25 -1.33
CA PHE A 144 -13.39 -4.68 -1.41
C PHE A 144 -14.63 -4.95 -2.26
N GLN A 145 -15.69 -4.16 -2.07
CA GLN A 145 -16.92 -4.29 -2.84
C GLN A 145 -16.66 -4.05 -4.34
N LYS A 146 -15.92 -3.00 -4.68
CA LYS A 146 -15.54 -2.68 -6.05
C LYS A 146 -14.67 -3.78 -6.68
N ALA A 147 -13.70 -4.32 -5.94
CA ALA A 147 -12.88 -5.43 -6.40
C ALA A 147 -13.72 -6.69 -6.67
N GLN A 148 -14.70 -6.97 -5.81
CA GLN A 148 -15.63 -8.09 -5.96
C GLN A 148 -16.53 -7.93 -7.21
N GLU A 149 -17.03 -6.71 -7.47
CA GLU A 149 -17.82 -6.40 -8.66
C GLU A 149 -17.00 -6.52 -9.96
N ILE A 150 -15.76 -6.01 -9.98
CA ILE A 150 -14.85 -6.16 -11.11
C ILE A 150 -14.62 -7.64 -11.42
N ARG A 151 -14.32 -8.45 -10.40
CA ARG A 151 -14.11 -9.91 -10.54
C ARG A 151 -15.35 -10.62 -11.08
N ARG A 152 -16.54 -10.21 -10.65
CA ARG A 152 -17.82 -10.77 -11.14
C ARG A 152 -18.07 -10.40 -12.60
N ASN A 153 -17.75 -9.18 -13.00
CA ASN A 153 -17.96 -8.69 -14.36
C ASN A 153 -16.96 -9.31 -15.35
N THR A 154 -15.68 -9.45 -14.99
CA THR A 154 -14.67 -10.13 -15.83
C THR A 154 -14.99 -11.62 -16.00
N ALA A 155 -15.42 -12.30 -14.94
CA ALA A 155 -15.86 -13.69 -15.01
C ALA A 155 -17.13 -13.89 -15.87
N ARG A 156 -17.92 -12.82 -16.10
CA ARG A 156 -19.07 -12.84 -17.02
C ARG A 156 -18.64 -12.58 -18.47
N SER A 157 -17.74 -11.63 -18.72
CA SER A 157 -17.23 -11.36 -20.07
C SER A 157 -16.48 -12.55 -20.67
N ASP A 158 -15.73 -13.29 -19.86
CA ASP A 158 -14.97 -14.47 -20.30
C ASP A 158 -15.85 -15.67 -20.68
N ARG A 159 -17.10 -15.70 -20.21
CA ARG A 159 -18.08 -16.72 -20.63
C ARG A 159 -18.70 -16.39 -21.98
N ILE A 160 -18.86 -15.11 -22.29
CA ILE A 160 -19.44 -14.63 -23.55
C ILE A 160 -18.42 -14.73 -24.69
N SER A 161 -17.14 -14.47 -24.44
CA SER A 161 -16.08 -14.54 -25.46
C SER A 161 -15.69 -15.96 -25.90
N LYS A 162 -16.07 -17.00 -25.13
CA LYS A 162 -15.82 -18.43 -25.47
C LYS A 162 -16.86 -19.07 -26.38
N VAL A 163 -17.98 -18.39 -26.68
CA VAL A 163 -19.07 -18.95 -27.51
C VAL A 163 -18.87 -18.69 -29.02
N HIS A 164 -18.01 -17.73 -29.42
CA HIS A 164 -17.70 -17.47 -30.83
C HIS A 164 -16.19 -17.40 -31.10
N LYS A 165 -15.57 -18.56 -31.33
CA LYS A 165 -14.35 -18.63 -32.17
C LYS A 165 -14.68 -19.48 -33.39
N PRO A 166 -14.83 -18.90 -34.60
CA PRO A 166 -14.81 -19.70 -35.81
C PRO A 166 -13.42 -20.34 -35.94
N ARG A 167 -13.39 -21.64 -36.24
CA ARG A 167 -12.16 -22.39 -36.51
C ARG A 167 -11.43 -21.73 -37.70
N PRO A 168 -10.12 -21.48 -37.65
CA PRO A 168 -9.39 -21.03 -38.83
C PRO A 168 -9.25 -22.21 -39.81
N ASN A 169 -9.65 -21.99 -41.06
CA ASN A 169 -9.46 -22.95 -42.15
C ASN A 169 -7.95 -23.17 -42.37
N LEU A 170 -7.49 -24.42 -42.27
CA LEU A 170 -6.15 -24.82 -42.70
C LEU A 170 -6.17 -25.02 -44.23
N PRO A 171 -5.18 -24.50 -44.98
CA PRO A 171 -4.99 -24.89 -46.36
C PRO A 171 -4.30 -26.26 -46.42
N GLU A 172 -4.91 -27.17 -47.16
CA GLU A 172 -4.38 -28.47 -47.56
C GLU A 172 -3.24 -28.24 -48.56
N SER A 173 -1.99 -28.55 -48.17
CA SER A 173 -0.90 -28.75 -49.13
C SER A 173 0.24 -29.59 -48.55
N GLY A 174 0.63 -30.61 -49.32
CA GLY A 174 2.04 -30.84 -49.63
C GLY A 174 2.86 -31.67 -48.65
N SER A 175 2.85 -32.99 -48.88
CA SER A 175 3.98 -33.92 -48.83
C SER A 175 5.14 -33.68 -47.85
N ARG A 176 5.32 -34.68 -46.99
CA ARG A 176 6.42 -34.88 -46.05
C ARG A 176 7.78 -34.87 -46.78
N ASN A 177 8.74 -34.12 -46.25
CA ASN A 177 10.15 -34.47 -46.40
C ASN A 177 10.83 -34.35 -45.03
N LYS A 178 11.07 -35.51 -44.41
CA LYS A 178 11.81 -35.62 -43.14
C LYS A 178 13.30 -35.48 -43.46
N GLN A 179 13.87 -34.29 -43.26
CA GLN A 179 15.32 -34.17 -43.08
C GLN A 179 15.62 -34.25 -41.59
N THR A 180 16.22 -35.36 -41.21
CA THR A 180 16.82 -35.65 -39.91
C THR A 180 17.95 -34.67 -39.62
N ILE A 181 17.92 -34.03 -38.45
CA ILE A 181 19.03 -33.25 -37.89
C ILE A 181 19.99 -34.24 -37.19
N PRO A 182 21.29 -34.30 -37.52
CA PRO A 182 22.25 -34.99 -36.67
C PRO A 182 22.63 -34.12 -35.46
N HIS A 183 22.72 -34.79 -34.31
CA HIS A 183 23.22 -34.28 -33.05
C HIS A 183 24.69 -33.84 -33.11
N ALA A 184 25.03 -32.97 -32.15
CA ALA A 184 26.34 -32.70 -31.53
C ALA A 184 27.05 -31.41 -31.97
N VAL A 185 27.22 -30.47 -31.03
CA VAL A 185 28.53 -30.13 -30.45
C VAL A 185 28.33 -29.34 -29.15
N SER A 186 29.00 -29.85 -28.12
CA SER A 186 29.33 -29.26 -26.82
C SER A 186 29.56 -27.75 -26.83
N ARG A 187 28.87 -27.02 -25.93
CA ARG A 187 29.32 -25.70 -25.46
C ARG A 187 29.30 -25.69 -23.94
N GLN A 188 30.50 -25.68 -23.35
CA GLN A 188 30.71 -25.43 -21.94
C GLN A 188 30.25 -24.01 -21.55
N PRO A 189 29.76 -23.79 -20.32
CA PRO A 189 29.48 -22.45 -19.81
C PRO A 189 30.80 -21.73 -19.49
N PRO A 190 30.95 -20.42 -19.79
CA PRO A 190 32.13 -19.67 -19.38
C PRO A 190 32.15 -19.49 -17.85
N GLN A 191 33.30 -19.82 -17.29
CA GLN A 191 33.67 -19.73 -15.87
C GLN A 191 33.49 -18.31 -15.31
N ASN A 192 32.84 -18.22 -14.15
CA ASN A 192 32.76 -17.03 -13.32
C ASN A 192 34.15 -16.64 -12.81
N ASN A 193 34.77 -15.64 -13.43
CA ASN A 193 36.01 -15.05 -12.94
C ASN A 193 35.69 -14.03 -11.82
N ARG A 194 35.44 -14.52 -10.60
CA ARG A 194 35.45 -13.69 -9.40
C ARG A 194 36.89 -13.27 -9.12
N LYS A 195 37.29 -12.08 -9.60
CA LYS A 195 38.47 -11.39 -9.05
C LYS A 195 38.07 -10.75 -7.72
N SER A 196 38.40 -11.43 -6.64
CA SER A 196 38.59 -10.86 -5.32
C SER A 196 39.72 -9.83 -5.40
N ARG A 197 39.36 -8.53 -5.49
CA ARG A 197 40.31 -7.45 -5.26
C ARG A 197 40.30 -7.13 -3.77
N SER A 198 41.18 -7.82 -3.05
CA SER A 198 41.71 -7.37 -1.77
C SER A 198 42.60 -6.17 -2.04
N THR A 199 42.24 -5.01 -1.49
CA THR A 199 43.16 -3.91 -1.25
C THR A 199 42.76 -3.30 0.09
N TYR A 200 43.52 -3.66 1.12
CA TYR A 200 43.74 -2.81 2.28
C TYR A 200 44.27 -1.46 1.78
N ASP A 201 43.60 -0.37 2.15
CA ASP A 201 44.23 0.93 2.31
C ASP A 201 44.02 1.34 3.76
N MET A 202 45.08 1.14 4.54
CA MET A 202 45.27 1.72 5.86
C MET A 202 46.34 2.79 5.65
N ASP A 203 45.91 4.04 5.54
CA ASP A 203 46.82 5.17 5.65
C ASP A 203 46.45 5.99 6.89
N TYR A 204 47.52 6.31 7.62
CA TYR A 204 47.64 6.98 8.91
C TYR A 204 47.10 8.42 8.93
#